data_AF-A0A8J6QEB3-F1
#
_entry.id   AF-A0A8J6QEB3-F1
#
_cell.length_a   1.000
_cell.length_b   1.000
_cell.length_c   1.000
_cell.angle_alpha   90.00
_cell.angle_beta   90.00
_cell.angle_gamma   90.00
#
_symmetry.space_group_name_H-M   'P 1'
#
loop_
_entity.id
_entity.type
_entity.pdbx_description
1 polymer ?
#
loop_
_entity_poly.entity_id
_entity_poly.type
_entity_poly.pdbx_seq_one_letter_code
_entity_poly.pdbx_strand_id
1 'polypeptide(L)' 'MTAFSVFFCDQERCSIQPVRAMDPDHAIDQVRRQVPDLRRVAVVPDELLEGVDPQQLLREWVQARS' A
#
# COMPACT_ATOMS: atom_id res chain seq x y z
N MET A 1 11.10 -9.14 10.82
CA MET A 1 9.93 -8.36 10.34
C MET A 1 10.41 -7.48 9.22
N THR A 2 9.70 -7.50 8.10
CA THR A 2 10.05 -6.85 6.84
C THR A 2 9.24 -5.56 6.69
N ALA A 3 9.82 -4.56 6.05
CA ALA A 3 9.12 -3.31 5.75
C ALA A 3 8.40 -3.42 4.40
N PHE A 4 7.14 -3.02 4.38
CA PHE A 4 6.29 -3.01 3.20
C PHE A 4 5.60 -1.67 3.06
N SER A 5 5.43 -1.24 1.83
CA SER A 5 4.56 -0.14 1.46
C SER A 5 3.26 -0.71 0.92
N VAL A 6 2.17 -0.43 1.64
CA VAL A 6 0.83 -0.87 1.26
C VAL A 6 0.11 0.28 0.59
N PHE A 7 -0.15 0.13 -0.70
CA PHE A 7 -0.99 1.03 -1.48
C PHE A 7 -2.43 0.55 -1.38
N PHE A 8 -3.35 1.45 -1.10
CA PHE A 8 -4.75 1.07 -1.00
C PHE A 8 -5.72 2.20 -1.38
N CYS A 9 -6.96 1.83 -1.66
CA CYS A 9 -8.08 2.76 -1.79
C CYS A 9 -9.27 2.31 -0.94
N ASP A 10 -9.91 3.27 -0.29
CA ASP A 10 -11.24 3.13 0.30
C ASP A 10 -12.32 3.67 -0.68
N GLN A 11 -13.48 4.09 -0.17
CA GLN A 11 -14.56 4.65 -1.00
C GLN A 11 -14.29 6.09 -1.46
N GLU A 12 -13.43 6.83 -0.76
CA GLU A 12 -13.23 8.27 -0.91
C GLU A 12 -11.84 8.61 -1.49
N ARG A 13 -10.80 7.86 -1.10
CA ARG A 13 -9.42 8.20 -1.42
C ARG A 13 -8.52 6.98 -1.55
N CYS A 14 -7.39 7.20 -2.23
CA CYS A 14 -6.27 6.27 -2.27
C CYS A 14 -5.11 6.80 -1.42
N SER A 15 -4.34 5.91 -0.82
CA SER A 15 -3.24 6.25 0.08
C SER A 15 -2.16 5.17 0.05
N ILE A 16 -0.98 5.52 0.55
CA ILE A 16 0.13 4.60 0.80
C ILE A 16 0.45 4.61 2.29
N GLN A 17 0.63 3.43 2.88
CA GLN A 17 1.00 3.28 4.29
C GLN A 17 2.21 2.34 4.44
N PRO A 18 3.29 2.80 5.08
CA PRO A 18 4.39 1.91 5.45
C PRO A 18 3.96 1.03 6.64
N VAL A 19 4.24 -0.27 6.53
CA VAL A 19 3.86 -1.28 7.52
C VAL A 19 5.03 -2.23 7.74
N ARG A 20 5.30 -2.58 9.00
CA ARG A 20 6.20 -3.70 9.32
C ARG A 20 5.37 -4.96 9.53
N ALA A 21 5.59 -5.96 8.68
CA ALA A 21 4.84 -7.21 8.70
C ALA A 21 5.78 -8.43 8.59
N MET A 22 5.22 -9.62 8.77
CA MET A 22 5.95 -10.87 8.58
C MET A 22 6.05 -11.24 7.10
N ASP A 23 4.98 -10.97 6.37
CA ASP A 23 4.76 -11.30 4.98
C ASP A 23 3.73 -10.30 4.40
N PRO A 24 3.51 -10.31 3.07
CA PRO A 24 2.57 -9.41 2.42
C PRO A 24 1.12 -9.55 2.90
N ASP A 25 0.65 -10.76 3.20
CA ASP A 25 -0.73 -11.00 3.65
C ASP A 25 -0.96 -10.39 5.03
N HIS A 26 0.01 -10.53 5.93
CA HIS A 26 -0.01 -9.86 7.23
C HIS A 26 0.00 -8.33 7.07
N ALA A 27 0.70 -7.77 6.08
CA ALA A 27 0.66 -6.33 5.81
C ALA A 27 -0.75 -5.87 5.35
N ILE A 28 -1.42 -6.64 4.49
CA ILE A 28 -2.79 -6.38 4.04
C ILE A 28 -3.75 -6.42 5.24
N ASP A 29 -3.65 -7.45 6.08
CA ASP A 29 -4.52 -7.60 7.25
C ASP A 29 -4.39 -6.45 8.24
N GLN A 30 -3.17 -5.93 8.45
CA GLN A 30 -2.96 -4.75 9.28
C GLN A 30 -3.64 -3.50 8.70
N VAL A 31 -3.60 -3.29 7.38
CA VAL A 31 -4.28 -2.15 6.73
C VAL A 31 -5.79 -2.34 6.72
N ARG A 32 -6.30 -3.55 6.46
CA ARG A 32 -7.75 -3.85 6.52
C ARG A 32 -8.37 -3.55 7.88
N ARG A 33 -7.64 -3.79 8.97
CA ARG A 33 -8.11 -3.45 10.32
C ARG A 33 -8.26 -1.95 10.56
N GLN A 34 -7.48 -1.12 9.85
CA GLN A 34 -7.53 0.34 9.93
C GLN A 34 -8.50 0.94 8.92
N VAL A 35 -8.72 0.26 7.81
CA VAL A 35 -9.56 0.68 6.68
C VAL A 35 -10.55 -0.45 6.37
N PRO A 36 -11.68 -0.52 7.09
CA PRO A 36 -12.65 -1.61 6.93
C PRO A 36 -13.24 -1.68 5.52
N ASP A 37 -13.40 -0.53 4.86
CA ASP A 37 -13.94 -0.38 3.51
C ASP A 37 -12.88 -0.49 2.40
N LEU A 38 -11.83 -1.28 2.63
CA LEU A 38 -10.74 -1.48 1.68
C LEU A 38 -11.24 -2.07 0.36
N ARG A 39 -11.13 -1.31 -0.75
CA ARG A 39 -11.58 -1.76 -2.08
C ARG A 39 -10.46 -2.26 -2.96
N ARG A 40 -9.30 -1.62 -2.89
CA ARG A 40 -8.12 -1.96 -3.70
C ARG A 40 -6.92 -1.97 -2.78
N VAL A 41 -6.05 -2.94 -2.97
CA VAL A 41 -4.80 -3.05 -2.20
C VAL A 41 -3.68 -3.60 -3.09
N ALA A 42 -2.49 -3.10 -2.90
CA ALA A 42 -1.24 -3.66 -3.41
C ALA A 42 -0.18 -3.53 -2.32
N VAL A 43 0.69 -4.54 -2.21
CA VAL A 43 1.78 -4.55 -1.24
C VAL A 43 3.08 -4.69 -1.97
N VAL A 44 4.04 -3.83 -1.65
CA VAL A 44 5.37 -3.84 -2.24
C VAL A 44 6.40 -3.83 -1.11
N PRO A 45 7.41 -4.72 -1.11
CA PRO A 45 8.54 -4.61 -0.20
C PRO A 45 9.22 -3.24 -0.32
N ASP A 46 9.51 -2.57 0.80
CA ASP A 46 10.10 -1.22 0.78
C ASP A 46 11.46 -1.18 0.06
N GLU A 47 12.21 -2.29 0.09
CA GLU A 47 13.48 -2.42 -0.64
C GLU A 47 13.35 -2.25 -2.16
N LEU A 48 12.17 -2.51 -2.73
CA LEU A 48 11.91 -2.29 -4.15
C LEU A 48 11.56 -0.83 -4.48
N LEU A 49 11.33 0.00 -3.46
CA LEU A 49 10.95 1.40 -3.59
C LEU A 49 12.10 2.35 -3.21
N GLU A 50 13.30 1.83 -2.99
CA GLU A 50 14.46 2.64 -2.62
C GLU A 50 14.77 3.69 -3.69
N GLY A 51 14.84 4.96 -3.28
CA GLY A 51 15.11 6.09 -4.18
C GLY A 51 13.90 6.55 -5.01
N VAL A 52 12.71 5.95 -4.81
CA VAL A 52 11.49 6.35 -5.51
C VAL A 52 10.61 7.22 -4.60
N ASP A 53 9.98 8.27 -5.16
CA ASP A 53 9.02 9.10 -4.44
C ASP A 53 7.69 8.34 -4.20
N PRO A 54 7.32 8.07 -2.94
CA PRO A 54 6.06 7.37 -2.61
C PRO A 54 4.81 8.07 -3.16
N GLN A 55 4.82 9.41 -3.26
CA GLN A 55 3.68 10.16 -3.78
C GLN A 55 3.57 10.04 -5.30
N GLN A 56 4.70 10.00 -6.00
CA GLN A 56 4.72 9.68 -7.42
C GLN A 56 4.18 8.26 -7.67
N LEU A 57 4.66 7.26 -6.93
CA LEU A 57 4.19 5.88 -7.04
C LEU A 57 2.69 5.74 -6.77
N LEU A 58 2.17 6.44 -5.76
CA LEU A 58 0.74 6.43 -5.47
C LEU A 58 -0.06 6.97 -6.68
N ARG A 59 0.38 8.07 -7.29
CA ARG A 59 -0.26 8.63 -8.49
C ARG A 59 -0.23 7.65 -9.65
N GLU A 60 0.93 7.06 -9.94
CA GLU A 60 1.09 6.08 -11.03
C GLU A 60 0.22 4.84 -10.79
N TRP A 61 0.18 4.32 -9.56
CA TRP A 61 -0.65 3.17 -9.19
C TRP A 61 -2.16 3.45 -9.33
N VAL A 62 -2.59 4.68 -8.99
CA VAL A 62 -3.98 5.13 -9.22
C VAL A 62 -4.27 5.23 -10.71
N GLN A 63 -3.35 5.77 -11.50
CA GLN A 63 -3.51 5.97 -12.96
C GLN A 63 -3.42 4.69 -13.79
N ALA A 64 -2.64 3.68 -13.37
CA ALA A 64 -2.50 2.40 -14.09
C ALA A 64 -3.82 1.58 -14.20
N ARG A 65 -4.94 2.13 -13.74
CA ARG A 65 -6.28 1.55 -13.80
C ARG A 65 -7.23 2.28 -14.76
N SER A 66 -6.80 3.38 -15.41
CA SER A 66 -7.57 4.08 -16.45
C SER A 66 -7.41 3.43 -17.81
#